data_AF-A0A8H6YP62-F1
#
_entry.id   AF-A0A8H6YP62-F1
#
_cell.length_a   1.000
_cell.length_b   1.000
_cell.length_c   1.000
_cell.angle_alpha   90.00
_cell.angle_beta   90.00
_cell.angle_gamma   90.00
#
_symmetry.space_group_name_H-M   'P 1'
#
loop_
_entity.id
_entity.type
_entity.pdbx_description
1 polymer ?
#
loop_
_entity_poly.entity_id
_entity_poly.type
_entity_poly.pdbx_seq_one_letter_code
_entity_poly.pdbx_strand_id
1 'polypeptide(L)'
;MDPTFSSNLNTTLGVMQISVLISCVLFGVMTTQTYIYYSRFPGDSYKLKTFVAFIWVCEIAHVLCSGHTLYIYTILDYGHPERISGVLPKSGAVTLLLQGVVELCVQGFFSFRIYTLSKKLYIPILSWGFSLWRLGGGAVLFITALRMTSFPDEIKPVGMAGGYELDY
;
A
#
# COMPACT_ATOMS: atom_id res chain seq x y z
N MET A 1 -25.81 11.59 -14.04
CA MET A 1 -24.85 10.91 -13.17
C MET A 1 -25.59 10.43 -11.94
N ASP A 2 -25.65 9.13 -11.78
CA ASP A 2 -26.23 8.40 -10.68
C ASP A 2 -25.55 8.79 -9.34
N PRO A 3 -26.31 9.23 -8.33
CA PRO A 3 -25.77 9.82 -7.11
C PRO A 3 -24.96 8.83 -6.25
N THR A 4 -25.22 7.53 -6.40
CA THR A 4 -24.49 6.44 -5.73
C THR A 4 -23.04 6.36 -6.19
N PHE A 5 -22.79 6.53 -7.49
CA PHE A 5 -21.46 6.44 -8.09
C PHE A 5 -20.55 7.59 -7.65
N SER A 6 -21.07 8.83 -7.67
CA SER A 6 -20.34 10.01 -7.16
C SER A 6 -20.00 9.89 -5.67
N SER A 7 -20.90 9.29 -4.87
CA SER A 7 -20.68 9.04 -3.44
C SER A 7 -19.54 8.03 -3.19
N ASN A 8 -19.53 6.93 -3.96
CA ASN A 8 -18.49 5.89 -3.86
C ASN A 8 -17.11 6.43 -4.21
N LEU A 9 -17.00 7.22 -5.28
CA LEU A 9 -15.74 7.81 -5.72
C LEU A 9 -15.17 8.80 -4.70
N ASN A 10 -16.01 9.68 -4.16
CA ASN A 10 -15.60 10.62 -3.11
C ASN A 10 -15.12 9.88 -1.86
N THR A 11 -15.78 8.78 -1.50
CA THR A 11 -15.39 7.95 -0.36
C THR A 11 -14.03 7.30 -0.61
N THR A 12 -13.82 6.66 -1.76
CA THR A 12 -12.56 5.97 -2.08
C THR A 12 -11.38 6.93 -2.20
N LEU A 13 -11.51 8.01 -2.97
CA LEU A 13 -10.44 9.00 -3.14
C LEU A 13 -10.19 9.75 -1.83
N GLY A 14 -11.24 10.11 -1.09
CA GLY A 14 -11.11 10.78 0.20
C GLY A 14 -10.36 9.92 1.22
N VAL A 15 -10.72 8.63 1.33
CA VAL A 15 -10.02 7.69 2.21
C VAL A 15 -8.56 7.48 1.78
N MET A 16 -8.29 7.36 0.47
CA MET A 16 -6.93 7.24 -0.05
C MET A 16 -6.08 8.50 0.23
N GLN A 17 -6.67 9.68 0.11
CA GLN A 17 -5.96 10.93 0.41
C GLN A 17 -5.63 11.02 1.90
N ILE A 18 -6.58 10.69 2.78
CA ILE A 18 -6.35 10.67 4.23
C ILE A 18 -5.27 9.64 4.60
N SER A 19 -5.26 8.46 3.98
CA SER A 19 -4.25 7.43 4.27
C SER A 19 -2.84 7.89 3.90
N VAL A 20 -2.66 8.53 2.74
CA VAL A 20 -1.34 9.09 2.33
C VAL A 20 -0.87 10.16 3.31
N LEU A 21 -1.76 11.05 3.77
CA LEU A 21 -1.40 12.07 4.77
C LEU A 21 -0.95 11.43 6.10
N ILE A 22 -1.68 10.42 6.56
CA ILE A 22 -1.30 9.67 7.77
C ILE A 22 0.06 8.99 7.58
N SER A 23 0.31 8.37 6.41
CA SER A 23 1.60 7.76 6.07
C SER A 23 2.75 8.77 6.12
N CYS A 24 2.55 9.99 5.61
CA CYS A 24 3.56 11.05 5.70
C CYS A 24 3.89 11.43 7.16
N VAL A 25 2.88 11.51 8.03
CA VAL A 25 3.09 11.79 9.47
C VAL A 25 3.85 10.65 10.14
N LEU A 26 3.46 9.40 9.88
CA LEU A 26 4.14 8.22 10.41
C LEU A 26 5.59 8.11 9.92
N PHE A 27 5.85 8.48 8.67
CA PHE A 27 7.21 8.56 8.13
C PHE A 27 8.07 9.60 8.87
N GLY A 28 7.50 10.74 9.26
CA GLY A 28 8.17 11.72 10.12
C GLY A 28 8.53 11.16 11.50
N VAL A 29 7.60 10.42 12.11
CA VAL A 29 7.84 9.72 13.39
C VAL A 29 8.96 8.68 13.23
N MET A 30 8.91 7.86 12.18
CA MET A 30 9.93 6.86 11.89
C MET A 30 11.30 7.49 11.66
N THR A 31 11.38 8.60 10.92
CA THR A 31 12.63 9.33 10.71
C THR A 31 13.22 9.83 12.03
N THR A 32 12.37 10.33 12.92
CA THR A 32 12.80 10.74 14.27
C THR A 32 13.33 9.55 15.09
N GLN A 33 12.65 8.40 15.03
CA GLN A 33 13.10 7.17 15.70
C GLN A 33 14.45 6.70 15.16
N THR A 34 14.64 6.72 13.84
CA THR A 34 15.92 6.38 13.20
C THR A 34 17.03 7.33 13.65
N TYR A 35 16.79 8.64 13.68
CA TYR A 35 17.76 9.63 14.17
C TYR A 35 18.17 9.39 15.63
N ILE A 36 17.20 9.15 16.51
CA ILE A 36 17.45 8.84 17.93
C ILE A 36 18.26 7.54 18.06
N TYR A 37 17.95 6.52 17.26
CA TYR A 37 18.66 5.24 17.26
C TYR A 37 20.15 5.43 16.93
N TYR A 38 20.47 6.13 15.83
CA TYR A 38 21.85 6.40 15.44
C TYR A 38 22.60 7.25 16.46
N SER A 39 21.92 8.18 17.13
CA SER A 39 22.51 9.05 18.14
C SER A 39 22.78 8.34 19.47
N ARG A 40 21.87 7.46 19.91
CA ARG A 40 21.93 6.84 21.25
C ARG A 40 22.73 5.54 21.27
N PHE A 41 22.85 4.85 20.14
CA PHE A 41 23.53 3.55 20.05
C PHE A 41 24.69 3.57 19.02
N PRO A 42 25.73 4.40 19.23
CA PRO A 42 26.85 4.49 18.30
C PRO A 42 27.67 3.18 18.22
N GLY A 43 27.68 2.36 19.27
CA GLY A 43 28.41 1.08 19.33
C GLY A 43 27.66 -0.17 18.84
N ASP A 44 26.42 -0.05 18.35
CA ASP A 44 25.66 -1.19 17.84
C ASP A 44 26.28 -1.75 16.54
N SER A 45 26.08 -3.06 16.32
CA SER A 45 26.64 -3.77 15.17
C SER A 45 26.24 -3.13 13.84
N TYR A 46 27.17 -3.07 12.88
CA TYR A 46 26.94 -2.51 11.54
C TYR A 46 25.75 -3.17 10.83
N LYS A 47 25.51 -4.47 11.06
CA LYS A 47 24.36 -5.20 10.51
C LYS A 47 23.02 -4.55 10.90
N LEU A 48 22.88 -4.16 12.17
CA LEU A 48 21.65 -3.57 12.70
C LEU A 48 21.45 -2.15 12.15
N LYS A 49 22.53 -1.37 12.05
CA LYS A 49 22.50 -0.03 11.45
C LYS A 49 22.12 -0.07 9.97
N THR A 50 22.81 -0.89 9.17
CA THR A 50 22.48 -1.06 7.74
C THR A 50 21.04 -1.50 7.54
N PHE A 51 20.53 -2.38 8.40
CA PHE A 51 19.13 -2.82 8.34
C PHE A 51 18.14 -1.68 8.65
N VAL A 52 18.40 -0.86 9.67
CA VAL A 52 17.56 0.31 9.98
C VAL A 52 17.58 1.34 8.83
N ALA A 53 18.74 1.58 8.22
CA ALA A 53 18.83 2.42 7.02
C ALA A 53 18.05 1.85 5.85
N PHE A 54 18.11 0.53 5.63
CA PHE A 54 17.35 -0.15 4.58
C PHE A 54 15.84 0.05 4.76
N ILE A 55 15.29 -0.19 5.95
CA ILE A 55 13.86 0.02 6.21
C ILE A 55 13.49 1.48 5.96
N TRP A 56 14.31 2.44 6.42
CA TRP A 56 14.04 3.86 6.20
C TRP A 56 13.97 4.24 4.71
N VAL A 57 14.88 3.70 3.88
CA VAL A 57 14.85 3.89 2.42
C VAL A 57 13.61 3.24 1.79
N CYS A 58 13.23 2.04 2.23
CA CYS A 58 12.01 1.38 1.73
C CYS A 58 10.74 2.18 2.08
N GLU A 59 10.68 2.78 3.27
CA GLU A 59 9.54 3.62 3.66
C GLU A 59 9.44 4.89 2.81
N ILE A 60 10.59 5.51 2.46
CA ILE A 60 10.62 6.63 1.49
C ILE A 60 10.00 6.20 0.17
N ALA A 61 10.45 5.06 -0.38
CA ALA A 61 9.93 4.55 -1.63
C ALA A 61 8.41 4.29 -1.56
N HIS A 62 7.94 3.72 -0.44
CA HIS A 62 6.53 3.46 -0.20
C HIS A 62 5.69 4.76 -0.18
N VAL A 63 6.11 5.78 0.57
CA VAL A 63 5.41 7.06 0.65
C VAL A 63 5.41 7.79 -0.70
N LEU A 64 6.53 7.76 -1.43
CA LEU A 64 6.62 8.36 -2.77
C LEU A 64 5.71 7.66 -3.79
N CYS A 65 5.72 6.33 -3.84
CA CYS A 65 4.84 5.56 -4.72
C CYS A 65 3.36 5.75 -4.38
N SER A 66 3.03 5.87 -3.08
CA SER A 66 1.68 6.17 -2.62
C SER A 66 1.22 7.56 -3.05
N GLY A 67 2.06 8.58 -2.88
CA GLY A 67 1.79 9.94 -3.33
C GLY A 67 1.65 10.04 -4.86
N HIS A 68 2.51 9.34 -5.61
CA HIS A 68 2.41 9.28 -7.07
C HIS A 68 1.12 8.60 -7.55
N THR A 69 0.71 7.53 -6.89
CA THR A 69 -0.56 6.84 -7.20
C THR A 69 -1.75 7.77 -6.92
N LEU A 70 -1.73 8.51 -5.80
CA LEU A 70 -2.75 9.52 -5.51
C LEU A 70 -2.76 10.65 -6.56
N TYR A 71 -1.59 11.09 -7.04
CA TYR A 71 -1.47 12.10 -8.09
C TYR A 71 -2.10 11.66 -9.42
N ILE A 72 -1.89 10.39 -9.82
CA ILE A 72 -2.54 9.84 -11.03
C ILE A 72 -4.06 9.89 -10.88
N TYR A 73 -4.59 9.40 -9.75
CA TYR A 73 -6.04 9.34 -9.53
C TYR A 73 -6.70 10.71 -9.36
N THR A 74 -6.00 11.70 -8.81
CA THR A 74 -6.58 13.02 -8.52
C THR A 74 -6.37 14.03 -9.62
N ILE A 75 -5.27 13.95 -10.38
CA ILE A 75 -4.93 14.94 -11.42
C ILE A 75 -5.06 14.35 -12.83
N LEU A 76 -4.43 13.20 -13.11
CA LEU A 76 -4.41 12.67 -14.48
C LEU A 76 -5.76 12.08 -14.89
N ASP A 77 -6.41 11.34 -13.99
CA ASP A 77 -7.70 10.70 -14.25
C ASP A 77 -8.89 11.53 -13.73
N TYR A 78 -8.67 12.82 -13.47
CA TYR A 78 -9.71 13.75 -13.04
C TYR A 78 -10.85 13.79 -14.08
N GLY A 79 -12.05 13.40 -13.66
CA GLY A 79 -13.24 13.37 -14.52
C GLY A 79 -13.48 12.05 -15.27
N HIS A 80 -12.64 11.02 -15.12
CA HIS A 80 -12.83 9.67 -15.69
C HIS A 80 -12.98 8.61 -14.59
N PRO A 81 -14.09 8.64 -13.85
CA PRO A 81 -14.29 7.85 -12.64
C PRO A 81 -14.32 6.33 -12.86
N GLU A 82 -14.63 5.88 -14.08
CA GLU A 82 -14.54 4.49 -14.54
C GLU A 82 -13.11 3.91 -14.49
N ARG A 83 -12.09 4.76 -14.62
CA ARG A 83 -10.69 4.34 -14.54
C ARG A 83 -10.21 4.18 -13.10
N ILE A 84 -10.92 4.79 -12.15
CA ILE A 84 -10.63 4.74 -10.71
C ILE A 84 -11.19 3.46 -10.08
N SER A 85 -12.35 2.97 -10.55
CA SER A 85 -12.98 1.74 -10.05
C SER A 85 -12.57 0.48 -10.82
N GLY A 86 -12.14 0.60 -12.08
CA GLY A 86 -11.87 -0.55 -12.96
C GLY A 86 -10.39 -0.94 -13.10
N VAL A 87 -9.45 -0.01 -12.92
CA VAL A 87 -8.03 -0.26 -13.26
C VAL A 87 -7.13 0.23 -12.14
N LEU A 88 -6.44 -0.69 -11.47
CA LEU A 88 -5.36 -0.33 -10.56
C LEU A 88 -4.12 0.08 -11.39
N PRO A 89 -3.57 1.29 -11.21
CA PRO A 89 -2.30 1.67 -11.81
C PRO A 89 -1.22 0.68 -11.40
N LYS A 90 -0.30 0.38 -12.32
CA LYS A 90 0.86 -0.49 -12.05
C LYS A 90 1.66 -0.01 -10.82
N SER A 91 1.67 1.30 -10.54
CA SER A 91 2.27 1.87 -9.34
C SER A 91 1.61 1.39 -8.05
N GLY A 92 0.28 1.25 -8.01
CA GLY A 92 -0.44 0.75 -6.82
C GLY A 92 -0.14 -0.71 -6.49
N ALA A 93 0.03 -1.55 -7.52
CA ALA A 93 0.45 -2.95 -7.33
C ALA A 93 1.88 -3.04 -6.76
N VAL A 94 2.79 -2.18 -7.22
CA VAL A 94 4.16 -2.10 -6.69
C VAL A 94 4.17 -1.59 -5.24
N THR A 95 3.35 -0.60 -4.90
CA THR A 95 3.18 -0.12 -3.52
C THR A 95 2.75 -1.25 -2.58
N LEU A 96 1.80 -2.10 -2.99
CA LEU A 96 1.35 -3.25 -2.19
C LEU A 96 2.48 -4.26 -1.93
N LEU A 97 3.33 -4.52 -2.92
CA LEU A 97 4.48 -5.42 -2.77
C LEU A 97 5.55 -4.81 -1.86
N LEU A 98 5.89 -3.53 -2.06
CA LEU A 98 6.85 -2.81 -1.22
C LEU A 98 6.41 -2.78 0.23
N GLN A 99 5.12 -2.50 0.46
CA GLN A 99 4.52 -2.48 1.80
C GLN A 99 4.66 -3.83 2.51
N GLY A 100 4.38 -4.94 1.83
CA GLY A 100 4.52 -6.28 2.42
C GLY A 100 5.97 -6.61 2.81
N VAL A 101 6.94 -6.21 1.98
CA VAL A 101 8.38 -6.42 2.28
C VAL A 101 8.80 -5.58 3.49
N VAL A 102 8.44 -4.29 3.53
CA VAL A 102 8.76 -3.40 4.64
C VAL A 102 8.20 -3.95 5.95
N GLU A 103 6.94 -4.38 5.95
CA GLU A 103 6.27 -4.95 7.12
C GLU A 103 6.98 -6.19 7.65
N LEU A 104 7.37 -7.12 6.79
CA LEU A 104 8.10 -8.32 7.20
C LEU A 104 9.44 -7.97 7.84
N CYS A 105 10.16 -7.01 7.26
CA CYS A 105 11.42 -6.53 7.83
C CYS A 105 11.20 -5.86 9.20
N VAL A 106 10.24 -4.95 9.30
CA VAL A 106 9.92 -4.24 10.55
C VAL A 106 9.49 -5.21 11.64
N GLN A 107 8.63 -6.18 11.32
CA GLN A 107 8.08 -7.10 12.30
C GLN A 107 9.08 -8.17 12.74
N GLY A 108 9.96 -8.60 11.83
CA GLY A 108 11.13 -9.41 12.17
C GLY A 108 12.05 -8.71 13.16
N PHE A 109 12.34 -7.42 12.93
CA PHE A 109 13.15 -6.62 13.84
C PHE A 109 12.48 -6.36 15.19
N PHE A 110 11.18 -6.05 15.18
CA PHE A 110 10.41 -5.86 16.40
C PHE A 110 10.40 -7.14 17.24
N SER A 111 10.20 -8.31 16.61
CA SER A 111 10.29 -9.60 17.27
C SER A 111 11.69 -9.87 17.85
N PHE A 112 12.75 -9.56 17.10
CA PHE A 112 14.13 -9.71 17.57
C PHE A 112 14.42 -8.82 18.79
N ARG A 113 14.06 -7.53 18.72
CA ARG A 113 14.22 -6.57 19.83
C ARG A 113 13.46 -7.00 21.08
N ILE A 114 12.20 -7.41 20.93
CA ILE A 114 11.37 -7.89 22.04
C ILE A 114 11.94 -9.15 22.66
N TYR A 115 12.42 -10.09 21.84
CA TYR A 115 13.02 -11.31 22.34
C TYR A 115 14.28 -11.00 23.18
N THR A 116 15.15 -10.12 22.69
CA THR A 116 16.36 -9.70 23.42
C THR A 116 16.04 -9.01 24.75
N LEU A 117 14.95 -8.22 24.83
CA LEU A 117 14.59 -7.48 26.04
C LEU A 117 13.77 -8.30 27.04
N SER A 118 12.84 -9.12 26.55
CA SER A 118 11.88 -9.86 27.39
C SER A 118 12.39 -11.24 27.82
N LYS A 119 13.27 -11.87 27.03
CA LYS A 119 13.68 -13.29 27.16
C LYS A 119 12.50 -14.29 27.24
N LYS A 120 11.27 -13.85 27.00
CA LYS A 120 10.05 -14.66 27.02
C LYS A 120 9.41 -14.68 25.62
N LEU A 121 8.99 -15.87 25.19
CA LEU A 121 8.58 -16.16 23.81
C LEU A 121 7.13 -15.75 23.49
N TYR A 122 6.29 -15.41 24.47
CA TYR A 122 4.86 -15.16 24.22
C TYR A 122 4.58 -13.89 23.39
N ILE A 123 5.33 -12.80 23.61
CA ILE A 123 5.13 -11.54 22.87
C ILE A 123 5.58 -11.65 21.40
N PRO A 124 6.75 -12.24 21.09
CA PRO A 124 7.14 -12.52 19.71
C PRO A 124 6.14 -13.42 18.97
N ILE A 125 5.63 -14.47 19.61
CA ILE A 125 4.65 -15.39 19.00
C ILE A 125 3.36 -14.67 18.61
N LEU A 126 2.84 -13.80 19.49
CA LEU A 126 1.67 -12.98 19.19
C LEU A 126 1.93 -12.02 18.02
N SER A 127 3.13 -11.42 17.97
CA SER A 127 3.53 -10.56 16.87
C SER A 127 3.58 -11.33 15.55
N TRP A 128 4.18 -12.52 15.52
CA TRP A 128 4.19 -13.37 14.33
C TRP A 128 2.78 -13.81 13.89
N GLY A 129 1.86 -14.04 14.83
CA GLY A 129 0.45 -14.29 14.52
C GLY A 129 -0.20 -13.13 13.74
N PHE A 130 0.06 -11.89 14.18
CA PHE A 130 -0.39 -10.69 13.46
C PHE A 130 0.26 -10.55 12.07
N SER A 131 1.54 -10.90 11.91
CA SER A 131 2.20 -10.92 10.60
C SER A 131 1.53 -11.88 9.63
N LEU A 132 1.22 -13.11 10.09
CA LEU A 132 0.63 -14.14 9.24
C LEU A 132 -0.78 -13.78 8.81
N TRP A 133 -1.59 -13.22 9.71
CA TRP A 133 -2.90 -12.68 9.38
C TRP A 133 -2.80 -11.61 8.29
N ARG A 134 -1.85 -10.69 8.44
CA ARG A 134 -1.65 -9.58 7.51
C ARG A 134 -1.13 -10.04 6.16
N LEU A 135 -0.21 -11.00 6.10
CA LEU A 135 0.24 -11.62 4.86
C LEU A 135 -0.91 -12.29 4.12
N GLY A 136 -1.81 -12.96 4.84
CA GLY A 136 -3.04 -13.51 4.26
C GLY A 136 -3.90 -12.44 3.59
N GLY A 137 -4.16 -11.33 4.30
CA GLY A 137 -4.90 -10.18 3.75
C GLY A 137 -4.18 -9.54 2.55
N GLY A 138 -2.87 -9.36 2.64
CA GLY A 138 -2.04 -8.81 1.56
C GLY A 138 -2.05 -9.69 0.30
N ALA A 139 -2.00 -11.01 0.45
CA ALA A 139 -2.08 -11.95 -0.66
C ALA A 139 -3.44 -11.88 -1.37
N VAL A 140 -4.55 -11.77 -0.62
CA VAL A 140 -5.89 -11.61 -1.20
C VAL A 140 -6.00 -10.31 -2.00
N LEU A 141 -5.50 -9.21 -1.44
CA LEU A 141 -5.46 -7.91 -2.11
C LEU A 141 -4.58 -7.94 -3.36
N PHE A 142 -3.42 -8.58 -3.30
CA PHE A 142 -2.53 -8.74 -4.44
C PHE A 142 -3.16 -9.58 -5.55
N ILE A 143 -3.82 -10.69 -5.21
CA ILE A 143 -4.57 -11.51 -6.18
C ILE A 143 -5.68 -10.67 -6.81
N THR A 144 -6.41 -9.88 -6.03
CA THR A 144 -7.48 -9.01 -6.53
C THR A 144 -6.91 -7.92 -7.45
N ALA A 145 -5.77 -7.32 -7.10
CA ALA A 145 -5.05 -6.36 -7.93
C ALA A 145 -4.56 -6.98 -9.25
N LEU A 146 -4.05 -8.21 -9.22
CA LEU A 146 -3.67 -8.96 -10.42
C LEU A 146 -4.88 -9.25 -11.30
N ARG A 147 -6.03 -9.58 -10.71
CA ARG A 147 -7.27 -9.77 -11.46
C ARG A 147 -7.70 -8.47 -12.14
N MET A 148 -7.73 -7.35 -11.43
CA MET A 148 -8.08 -6.03 -12.01
C MET A 148 -7.12 -5.58 -13.11
N THR A 149 -5.84 -5.95 -13.03
CA THR A 149 -4.85 -5.61 -14.08
C THR A 149 -4.85 -6.60 -15.26
N SER A 150 -5.39 -7.81 -15.10
CA SER A 150 -5.45 -8.85 -16.15
C SER A 150 -6.75 -8.85 -16.96
N PHE A 151 -7.81 -8.19 -16.50
CA PHE A 151 -9.11 -8.08 -17.20
C PHE A 151 -9.36 -6.80 -18.03
N PRO A 152 -8.40 -5.96 -18.46
CA PRO A 152 -8.73 -4.80 -19.30
C PRO A 152 -9.27 -5.18 -20.71
N ASP A 153 -9.17 -6.44 -21.14
CA ASP A 153 -9.63 -6.91 -22.46
C ASP A 153 -10.99 -7.65 -22.47
N GLU A 154 -11.65 -7.84 -21.31
CA GLU A 154 -12.93 -8.58 -21.24
C GLU A 154 -14.15 -7.71 -20.90
N ILE A 155 -14.01 -6.39 -21.01
CA ILE A 155 -15.18 -5.50 -21.16
C ILE A 155 -15.71 -5.69 -22.58
N LYS A 156 -16.54 -6.71 -22.78
CA LYS A 156 -17.47 -6.73 -23.92
C LYS A 156 -18.23 -5.41 -23.91
N PRO A 157 -18.30 -4.66 -25.03
CA PRO A 157 -19.14 -3.47 -25.09
C PRO A 157 -20.58 -3.91 -24.81
N VAL A 158 -21.09 -3.50 -23.65
CA VAL A 158 -22.53 -3.48 -23.39
C VAL A 158 -23.11 -2.46 -24.37
N GLY A 159 -23.60 -2.97 -25.51
CA GLY A 159 -24.34 -2.19 -26.49
C GLY A 159 -23.64 -1.97 -27.83
N MET A 160 -23.42 -3.05 -28.60
CA MET A 160 -23.52 -3.00 -30.07
C MET A 160 -23.99 -4.36 -30.61
N ALA A 161 -25.20 -4.75 -30.24
CA ALA A 161 -25.96 -5.79 -30.92
C ALA A 161 -27.42 -5.34 -30.98
N GLY A 162 -27.78 -4.60 -32.03
CA GLY A 162 -29.11 -4.07 -32.22
C GLY A 162 -29.20 -3.10 -33.39
N GLY A 163 -29.11 -3.65 -34.60
CA GLY A 163 -29.87 -3.16 -35.76
C GLY A 163 -29.57 -1.75 -36.25
N TYR A 164 -28.70 -1.68 -37.24
CA TYR A 164 -29.00 -0.92 -38.45
C TYR A 164 -30.37 -1.40 -38.99
N GLU A 165 -31.41 -0.58 -38.88
CA GLU A 165 -32.55 -0.65 -39.78
C GLU A 165 -32.78 0.77 -40.30
N LEU A 166 -32.20 1.00 -41.48
CA LEU A 166 -32.66 2.03 -42.40
C LEU A 166 -34.04 1.59 -42.85
N ASP A 167 -35.07 2.39 -42.59
CA ASP A 167 -36.25 2.43 -43.44
C ASP A 167 -36.80 3.86 -43.49
N TYR A 168 -37.24 4.20 -44.70
CA TYR A 168 -37.47 5.52 -45.30
C TYR A 168 -38.51 6.41 -44.60
#